data_AF-A0A087TWR3-F1
#
_entry.id   AF-A0A087TWR3-F1
#
_cell.length_a   1.000
_cell.length_b   1.000
_cell.length_c   1.000
_cell.angle_alpha   90.00
_cell.angle_beta   90.00
_cell.angle_gamma   90.00
#
_symmetry.space_group_name_H-M   'P 1'
#
loop_
_entity.id
_entity.type
_entity.pdbx_description
1 polymer ?
#
loop_
_entity_poly.entity_id
_entity_poly.type
_entity_poly.pdbx_seq_one_letter_code
_entity_poly.pdbx_strand_id
1 'polypeptide(L)'
;MFSDRNSNLPSQNKALWTCFLGRFNDISFQVRIRCVQYAMHFLLNHPELRADITEQLRLRQHDLDETVRYEVVMAIISAAKKDFNSVTDDLLNFVKERTLDKKFKIRKEALLGLAMLYKQHMSNPEIPESTKECISWIKNKVLHVYYQTALEDRLLVERILHTCLVPYQSSSEERMKKLYQLFCSVDEYAIKAFNELLK
;
A
#
# COMPACT_ATOMS: atom_id res chain seq x y z
N MET A 1 24.20 1.02 6.00
CA MET A 1 25.28 0.06 5.69
C MET A 1 24.91 -0.87 4.53
N PHE A 2 23.85 -1.70 4.63
CA PHE A 2 23.42 -2.56 3.50
C PHE A 2 22.51 -1.84 2.50
N SER A 3 21.59 -1.01 2.99
CA SER A 3 20.59 -0.31 2.17
C SER A 3 20.99 1.11 1.77
N ASP A 4 22.25 1.50 2.00
CA ASP A 4 22.72 2.84 1.65
C ASP A 4 22.91 2.93 0.15
N ARG A 5 22.53 4.06 -0.47
CA ARG A 5 22.45 4.24 -1.92
C ARG A 5 23.68 3.76 -2.72
N ASN A 6 24.87 3.87 -2.14
CA ASN A 6 26.13 3.51 -2.80
C ASN A 6 26.78 2.25 -2.22
N SER A 7 26.03 1.45 -1.46
CA SER A 7 26.56 0.24 -0.83
C SER A 7 26.62 -0.91 -1.82
N ASN A 8 27.81 -1.48 -1.96
CA ASN A 8 28.03 -2.75 -2.66
C ASN A 8 28.28 -3.90 -1.67
N LEU A 9 28.03 -3.70 -0.37
CA LEU A 9 28.23 -4.72 0.65
C LEU A 9 27.41 -6.02 0.40
N PRO A 10 26.14 -5.96 -0.05
CA PRO A 10 25.38 -7.17 -0.40
C PRO A 10 26.07 -8.04 -1.47
N SER A 11 26.64 -7.41 -2.50
CA SER A 11 27.30 -8.11 -3.60
C SER A 11 28.71 -8.56 -3.26
N GLN A 12 29.45 -7.78 -2.46
CA GLN A 12 30.79 -8.11 -1.99
C GLN A 12 30.81 -9.25 -0.96
N ASN A 13 29.76 -9.36 -0.13
CA ASN A 13 29.69 -10.39 0.91
C ASN A 13 28.30 -11.05 0.93
N LYS A 14 28.08 -11.98 -0.01
CA LYS A 14 26.83 -12.73 -0.13
C LYS A 14 26.48 -13.52 1.12
N ALA A 15 27.47 -14.10 1.81
CA ALA A 15 27.23 -14.86 3.04
C ALA A 15 26.65 -13.96 4.16
N LEU A 16 27.20 -12.75 4.32
CA LEU A 16 26.69 -11.78 5.27
C LEU A 16 25.30 -11.26 4.85
N TRP A 17 25.05 -11.06 3.56
CA TRP A 17 23.72 -10.71 3.04
C TRP A 17 22.68 -11.77 3.37
N THR A 18 22.96 -13.05 3.12
CA THR A 18 22.06 -14.16 3.48
C THR A 18 21.81 -14.22 4.99
N CYS A 19 22.84 -13.99 5.81
CA CYS A 19 22.69 -13.92 7.27
C CYS A 19 21.77 -12.76 7.69
N PHE A 20 21.91 -11.59 7.06
CA PHE A 20 21.05 -10.44 7.26
C PHE A 20 19.59 -10.74 6.87
N LEU A 21 19.34 -11.33 5.70
CA LEU A 21 17.98 -11.73 5.30
C LEU A 21 17.34 -12.68 6.32
N GLY A 22 18.14 -13.59 6.89
CA GLY A 22 17.69 -14.46 7.98
C GLY A 22 17.15 -13.71 9.21
N ARG A 23 17.55 -12.46 9.45
CA ARG A 23 17.06 -11.64 10.57
C ARG A 23 15.63 -11.16 10.40
N PHE A 24 15.07 -11.21 9.19
CA PHE A 24 13.62 -11.03 9.02
C PHE A 24 12.83 -12.14 9.73
N ASN A 25 13.44 -13.31 10.00
CA ASN A 25 12.86 -14.44 10.73
C ASN A 25 13.37 -14.60 12.16
N ASP A 26 13.92 -13.53 12.75
CA ASP A 26 14.42 -13.57 14.12
C ASP A 26 13.32 -13.84 15.16
N ILE A 27 13.67 -14.51 16.26
CA ILE A 27 12.76 -14.78 17.38
C ILE A 27 12.27 -13.49 18.04
N SER A 28 13.09 -12.43 18.00
CA SER A 28 12.74 -11.13 18.54
C SER A 28 11.92 -10.34 17.53
N PHE A 29 10.66 -10.05 17.88
CA PHE A 29 9.81 -9.19 17.06
C PHE A 29 10.42 -7.78 16.85
N GLN A 30 11.21 -7.28 17.81
CA GLN A 30 11.92 -6.00 17.68
C GLN A 30 12.96 -6.02 16.56
N VAL A 31 13.70 -7.14 16.40
CA VAL A 31 14.65 -7.31 15.29
C VAL A 31 13.89 -7.33 13.97
N ARG A 32 12.79 -8.07 13.89
CA ARG A 32 11.95 -8.15 12.69
C ARG A 32 11.35 -6.79 12.30
N ILE A 33 10.86 -6.02 13.27
CA ILE A 33 10.40 -4.63 13.05
C ILE A 33 11.51 -3.81 12.39
N ARG A 34 12.74 -3.85 12.94
CA ARG A 34 13.87 -3.11 12.36
C ARG A 34 14.16 -3.56 10.94
N CYS A 35 14.24 -4.86 10.68
CA CYS A 35 14.44 -5.36 9.32
C CYS A 35 13.40 -4.83 8.32
N VAL A 36 12.11 -4.86 8.70
CA VAL A 36 11.01 -4.36 7.86
C VAL A 36 11.07 -2.85 7.65
N GLN A 37 11.37 -2.06 8.69
CA GLN A 37 11.53 -0.60 8.58
C GLN A 37 12.60 -0.22 7.55
N TYR A 38 13.68 -0.99 7.45
CA TYR A 38 14.74 -0.76 6.46
C TYR A 38 14.39 -1.27 5.05
N ALA A 39 13.37 -2.12 4.88
CA ALA A 39 12.99 -2.69 3.59
C ALA A 39 12.72 -1.63 2.52
N MET A 40 12.07 -0.51 2.89
CA MET A 40 11.84 0.62 1.99
C MET A 40 13.14 1.11 1.34
N HIS A 41 14.24 1.20 2.09
CA HIS A 41 15.50 1.71 1.56
C HIS A 41 16.10 0.76 0.53
N PHE A 42 15.96 -0.56 0.72
CA PHE A 42 16.37 -1.52 -0.29
C PHE A 42 15.53 -1.43 -1.56
N LEU A 43 14.21 -1.30 -1.43
CA LEU A 43 13.31 -1.14 -2.58
C LEU A 43 13.68 0.09 -3.43
N LEU A 44 13.99 1.21 -2.77
CA LEU A 44 14.34 2.47 -3.43
C LEU A 44 15.77 2.48 -4.00
N ASN A 45 16.74 1.98 -3.25
CA ASN A 45 18.15 2.19 -3.55
C ASN A 45 18.80 1.04 -4.32
N HIS A 46 18.26 -0.18 -4.22
CA HIS A 46 18.90 -1.41 -4.72
C HIS A 46 17.92 -2.26 -5.54
N PRO A 47 17.67 -1.91 -6.81
CA PRO A 47 16.78 -2.67 -7.69
C PRO A 47 17.12 -4.17 -7.78
N GLU A 48 18.40 -4.51 -7.75
CA GLU A 48 18.93 -5.87 -7.80
C GLU A 48 18.58 -6.72 -6.57
N LEU A 49 18.22 -6.10 -5.44
CA LEU A 49 17.87 -6.79 -4.18
C LEU A 49 16.35 -6.85 -3.95
N ARG A 50 15.54 -6.26 -4.83
CA ARG A 50 14.08 -6.17 -4.65
C ARG A 50 13.42 -7.54 -4.52
N ALA A 51 13.90 -8.54 -5.26
CA ALA A 51 13.36 -9.90 -5.19
C ALA A 51 13.52 -10.50 -3.78
N ASP A 52 14.73 -10.44 -3.22
CA ASP A 52 15.03 -10.93 -1.87
C ASP A 52 14.17 -10.23 -0.82
N ILE A 53 14.04 -8.90 -0.92
CA ILE A 53 13.26 -8.08 0.02
C ILE A 53 11.76 -8.35 -0.12
N THR A 54 11.25 -8.50 -1.34
CA THR A 54 9.85 -8.83 -1.59
C THR A 54 9.50 -10.17 -0.94
N GLU A 55 10.37 -11.16 -1.06
CA GLU A 55 10.19 -12.47 -0.42
C GLU A 55 10.16 -12.35 1.11
N GLN A 56 11.05 -11.56 1.71
CA GLN A 56 11.00 -11.35 3.16
C GLN A 56 9.72 -10.62 3.61
N LEU A 57 9.26 -9.60 2.85
CA LEU A 57 8.01 -8.89 3.16
C LEU A 57 6.78 -9.78 2.98
N ARG A 58 6.78 -10.69 1.99
CA ARG A 58 5.73 -11.70 1.81
C ARG A 58 5.55 -12.55 3.06
N LEU A 59 6.66 -13.00 3.66
CA LEU A 59 6.66 -13.78 4.90
C LEU A 59 6.25 -12.95 6.14
N ARG A 60 6.51 -11.64 6.14
CA ARG A 60 6.20 -10.74 7.27
C ARG A 60 4.81 -10.10 7.22
N GLN A 61 4.15 -10.07 6.06
CA GLN A 61 2.78 -9.54 6.00
C GLN A 61 1.77 -10.39 6.81
N HIS A 62 2.12 -11.65 7.12
CA HIS A 62 1.35 -12.57 7.97
C HIS A 62 1.97 -12.79 9.36
N ASP A 63 2.80 -11.86 9.84
CA ASP A 63 3.46 -12.02 11.13
C ASP A 63 2.48 -12.20 12.31
N LEU A 64 2.87 -12.98 13.31
CA LEU A 64 2.10 -13.12 14.56
C LEU A 64 2.02 -11.78 15.29
N ASP A 65 3.08 -10.98 15.25
CA ASP A 65 3.13 -9.66 15.87
C ASP A 65 2.47 -8.60 14.96
N GLU A 66 1.48 -7.90 15.50
CA GLU A 66 0.74 -6.88 14.76
C GLU A 66 1.59 -5.66 14.37
N THR A 67 2.62 -5.33 15.15
CA THR A 67 3.51 -4.22 14.84
C THR A 67 4.38 -4.56 13.64
N VAL A 68 4.84 -5.80 13.51
CA VAL A 68 5.58 -6.23 12.32
C VAL A 68 4.69 -6.12 11.07
N ARG A 69 3.45 -6.60 11.12
CA ARG A 69 2.49 -6.48 10.00
C ARG A 69 2.20 -5.02 9.65
N TYR A 70 2.05 -4.17 10.65
CA TYR A 70 1.88 -2.73 10.48
C TYR A 70 3.06 -2.10 9.73
N GLU A 71 4.29 -2.43 10.14
CA GLU A 71 5.50 -1.91 9.52
C GLU A 71 5.68 -2.38 8.07
N VAL A 72 5.19 -3.57 7.71
CA VAL A 72 5.19 -4.04 6.31
C VAL A 72 4.35 -3.10 5.44
N VAL A 73 3.15 -2.74 5.90
CA VAL A 73 2.28 -1.78 5.19
C VAL A 73 2.99 -0.44 5.04
N MET A 74 3.56 0.08 6.12
CA MET A 74 4.22 1.38 6.12
C MET A 74 5.44 1.42 5.20
N ALA A 75 6.27 0.37 5.20
CA ALA A 75 7.45 0.28 4.34
C ALA A 75 7.08 0.29 2.85
N ILE A 76 6.08 -0.51 2.45
CA ILE A 76 5.64 -0.61 1.05
C ILE A 76 5.01 0.71 0.58
N ILE A 77 4.07 1.26 1.36
CA ILE A 77 3.41 2.52 0.99
C ILE A 77 4.41 3.69 0.95
N SER A 78 5.38 3.72 1.87
CA SER A 78 6.40 4.78 1.88
C SER A 78 7.36 4.68 0.71
N ALA A 79 7.71 3.46 0.27
CA ALA A 79 8.49 3.25 -0.96
C ALA A 79 7.70 3.72 -2.19
N ALA A 80 6.45 3.23 -2.33
CA ALA A 80 5.58 3.55 -3.46
C ALA A 80 5.31 5.06 -3.61
N LYS A 81 5.13 5.78 -2.49
CA LYS A 81 4.93 7.25 -2.50
C LYS A 81 6.14 8.01 -3.00
N LYS A 82 7.35 7.51 -2.73
CA LYS A 82 8.62 8.14 -3.12
C LYS A 82 8.99 7.83 -4.56
N ASP A 83 8.90 6.56 -4.95
CA ASP A 83 9.11 6.08 -6.31
C ASP A 83 8.21 4.88 -6.55
N PHE A 84 7.18 5.05 -7.38
CA PHE A 84 6.23 3.98 -7.66
C PHE A 84 6.88 2.80 -8.39
N ASN A 85 7.93 3.03 -9.18
CA ASN A 85 8.67 1.96 -9.87
C ASN A 85 9.53 1.12 -8.91
N SER A 86 9.62 1.52 -7.64
CA SER A 86 10.30 0.75 -6.60
C SER A 86 9.46 -0.39 -6.03
N VAL A 87 8.15 -0.39 -6.28
CA VAL A 87 7.22 -1.42 -5.82
C VAL A 87 6.63 -2.21 -6.97
N THR A 88 6.32 -3.48 -6.72
CA THR A 88 5.69 -4.39 -7.68
C THR A 88 4.22 -4.60 -7.31
N ASP A 89 3.46 -5.20 -8.23
CA ASP A 89 2.07 -5.62 -7.99
C ASP A 89 1.96 -6.55 -6.78
N ASP A 90 2.94 -7.44 -6.57
CA ASP A 90 2.98 -8.33 -5.40
C ASP A 90 3.02 -7.54 -4.09
N LEU A 91 3.87 -6.51 -4.01
CA LEU A 91 3.96 -5.66 -2.81
C LEU A 91 2.65 -4.91 -2.56
N LEU A 92 2.00 -4.40 -3.62
CA LEU A 92 0.69 -3.77 -3.50
C LEU A 92 -0.40 -4.77 -3.08
N ASN A 93 -0.34 -6.02 -3.55
CA ASN A 93 -1.23 -7.09 -3.13
C ASN A 93 -1.05 -7.44 -1.65
N PHE A 94 0.16 -7.40 -1.10
CA PHE A 94 0.36 -7.59 0.35
C PHE A 94 -0.38 -6.50 1.15
N VAL A 95 -0.30 -5.23 0.72
CA VAL A 95 -1.05 -4.14 1.36
C VAL A 95 -2.56 -4.32 1.17
N LYS A 96 -3.00 -4.76 -0.02
CA LYS A 96 -4.40 -5.08 -0.30
C LYS A 96 -4.94 -6.14 0.66
N GLU A 97 -4.20 -7.20 0.94
CA GLU A 97 -4.60 -8.22 1.92
C GLU A 97 -4.71 -7.65 3.34
N ARG A 98 -3.78 -6.75 3.72
CA ARG A 98 -3.82 -6.06 5.03
C ARG A 98 -5.01 -5.12 5.21
N THR A 99 -5.77 -4.80 4.17
CA THR A 99 -7.07 -4.10 4.34
C THR A 99 -8.13 -4.96 5.05
N LEU A 100 -7.92 -6.28 5.15
CA LEU A 100 -8.78 -7.23 5.88
C LEU A 100 -8.12 -7.73 7.17
N ASP A 101 -7.12 -7.02 7.66
CA ASP A 101 -6.42 -7.39 8.87
C ASP A 101 -7.33 -7.41 10.12
N LYS A 102 -7.05 -8.30 11.06
CA LYS A 102 -7.79 -8.37 12.33
C LYS A 102 -7.75 -7.04 13.11
N LYS A 103 -6.67 -6.27 12.98
CA LYS A 103 -6.45 -5.02 13.72
C LYS A 103 -6.82 -3.81 12.88
N PHE A 104 -7.79 -3.03 13.35
CA PHE A 104 -8.27 -1.84 12.65
C PHE A 104 -7.16 -0.85 12.30
N LYS A 105 -6.19 -0.63 13.21
CA LYS A 105 -5.04 0.25 12.94
C LYS A 105 -4.30 -0.13 11.65
N ILE A 106 -4.16 -1.42 11.36
CA ILE A 106 -3.49 -1.91 10.16
C ILE A 106 -4.39 -1.75 8.94
N ARG A 107 -5.68 -2.15 9.04
CA ARG A 107 -6.67 -1.94 7.97
C ARG A 107 -6.72 -0.50 7.52
N LYS A 108 -6.73 0.41 8.49
CA LYS A 108 -6.76 1.86 8.29
C LYS A 108 -5.57 2.34 7.48
N GLU A 109 -4.35 2.03 7.90
CA GLU A 109 -3.16 2.50 7.18
C GLU A 109 -3.02 1.84 5.81
N ALA A 110 -3.42 0.57 5.66
CA ALA A 110 -3.41 -0.10 4.37
C ALA A 110 -4.37 0.57 3.38
N LEU A 111 -5.63 0.77 3.78
CA LEU A 111 -6.65 1.33 2.89
C LEU A 111 -6.37 2.80 2.57
N LEU A 112 -6.02 3.59 3.59
CA LEU A 112 -5.68 5.00 3.42
C LEU A 112 -4.40 5.17 2.58
N GLY A 113 -3.39 4.34 2.80
CA GLY A 113 -2.14 4.34 2.03
C GLY A 113 -2.39 4.10 0.55
N LEU A 114 -3.17 3.06 0.21
CA LEU A 114 -3.57 2.76 -1.16
C LEU A 114 -4.37 3.91 -1.78
N ALA A 115 -5.33 4.47 -1.05
CA ALA A 115 -6.13 5.59 -1.57
C ALA A 115 -5.32 6.88 -1.79
N MET A 116 -4.30 7.14 -0.97
CA MET A 116 -3.37 8.25 -1.18
C MET A 116 -2.52 8.05 -2.44
N LEU A 117 -2.04 6.82 -2.69
CA LEU A 117 -1.34 6.49 -3.94
C LEU A 117 -2.25 6.71 -5.16
N TYR A 118 -3.49 6.22 -5.08
CA TYR A 118 -4.48 6.45 -6.13
C TYR A 118 -4.70 7.94 -6.41
N LYS A 119 -4.91 8.76 -5.37
CA LYS A 119 -5.07 10.21 -5.49
C LYS A 119 -3.85 10.87 -6.14
N GLN A 120 -2.65 10.52 -5.70
CA GLN A 120 -1.40 11.09 -6.19
C GLN A 120 -1.23 10.83 -7.69
N HIS A 121 -1.42 9.59 -8.13
CA HIS A 121 -1.20 9.20 -9.52
C HIS A 121 -2.34 9.64 -10.45
N MET A 122 -3.61 9.52 -10.04
CA MET A 122 -4.74 9.95 -10.87
C MET A 122 -4.85 11.46 -11.02
N SER A 123 -4.13 12.24 -10.20
CA SER A 123 -4.01 13.69 -10.38
C SER A 123 -2.92 14.08 -11.37
N ASN A 124 -2.10 13.13 -11.84
CA ASN A 124 -1.06 13.36 -12.85
C ASN A 124 -1.65 13.13 -14.26
N PRO A 125 -1.74 14.16 -15.13
CA PRO A 125 -2.20 14.00 -16.51
C PRO A 125 -1.30 13.10 -17.36
N GLU A 126 -0.03 12.97 -16.99
CA GLU A 126 0.98 12.19 -17.71
C GLU A 126 1.23 10.82 -17.05
N ILE A 127 0.27 10.32 -16.27
CA ILE A 127 0.36 8.99 -15.68
C ILE A 127 0.54 7.92 -16.77
N PRO A 128 1.57 7.05 -16.69
CA PRO A 128 1.71 5.92 -17.60
C PRO A 128 0.49 4.99 -17.52
N GLU A 129 0.00 4.49 -18.66
CA GLU A 129 -1.19 3.63 -18.66
C GLU A 129 -0.96 2.35 -17.83
N SER A 130 0.26 1.79 -17.83
CA SER A 130 0.63 0.67 -16.97
C SER A 130 0.47 0.97 -15.47
N THR A 131 0.82 2.18 -15.04
CA THR A 131 0.62 2.63 -13.65
C THR A 131 -0.86 2.78 -13.36
N LYS A 132 -1.62 3.33 -14.30
CA LYS A 132 -3.08 3.50 -14.18
C LYS A 132 -3.81 2.17 -14.05
N GLU A 133 -3.44 1.16 -14.84
CA GLU A 133 -3.95 -0.20 -14.76
C GLU A 133 -3.61 -0.84 -13.40
N CYS A 134 -2.35 -0.75 -12.98
CA CYS A 134 -1.84 -1.27 -11.72
C CYS A 134 -2.62 -0.77 -10.49
N ILE A 135 -3.05 0.50 -10.47
CA ILE A 135 -3.79 1.10 -9.34
C ILE A 135 -5.31 1.15 -9.55
N SER A 136 -5.81 0.74 -10.72
CA SER A 136 -7.22 0.89 -11.10
C SER A 136 -8.18 0.20 -10.15
N TRP A 137 -7.77 -0.94 -9.56
CA TRP A 137 -8.58 -1.72 -8.63
C TRP A 137 -8.78 -1.06 -7.26
N ILE A 138 -7.95 -0.06 -6.90
CA ILE A 138 -7.96 0.55 -5.56
C ILE A 138 -9.32 1.18 -5.26
N LYS A 139 -9.93 1.88 -6.22
CA LYS A 139 -11.26 2.50 -6.04
C LYS A 139 -12.35 1.47 -5.72
N ASN A 140 -12.34 0.31 -6.38
CA ASN A 140 -13.27 -0.79 -6.10
C ASN A 140 -13.01 -1.34 -4.70
N LYS A 141 -11.74 -1.62 -4.39
CA LYS A 141 -11.38 -2.15 -3.08
C LYS A 141 -11.78 -1.22 -1.93
N VAL A 142 -11.61 0.09 -2.08
CA VAL A 142 -12.08 1.09 -1.10
C VAL A 142 -13.58 0.96 -0.89
N LEU A 143 -14.37 0.99 -1.95
CA LEU A 143 -15.83 0.92 -1.85
C LEU A 143 -16.31 -0.43 -1.29
N HIS A 144 -15.66 -1.54 -1.66
CA HIS A 144 -15.98 -2.87 -1.12
C HIS A 144 -15.76 -2.97 0.40
N VAL A 145 -14.88 -2.18 0.99
CA VAL A 145 -14.69 -2.17 2.46
C VAL A 145 -15.94 -1.65 3.18
N TYR A 146 -16.85 -0.92 2.51
CA TYR A 146 -18.10 -0.47 3.11
C TYR A 146 -19.04 -1.63 3.50
N TYR A 147 -18.85 -2.82 2.91
CA TYR A 147 -19.55 -4.04 3.31
C TYR A 147 -19.13 -4.59 4.67
N GLN A 148 -18.01 -4.10 5.24
CA GLN A 148 -17.63 -4.48 6.60
C GLN A 148 -18.70 -4.02 7.60
N THR A 149 -18.87 -4.81 8.66
CA THR A 149 -19.88 -4.55 9.70
C THR A 149 -19.42 -3.52 10.72
N ALA A 150 -18.11 -3.37 10.90
CA ALA A 150 -17.53 -2.42 11.83
C ALA A 150 -17.73 -0.97 11.35
N LEU A 151 -18.20 -0.12 12.26
CA LEU A 151 -18.48 1.29 11.98
C LEU A 151 -17.22 2.04 11.55
N GLU A 152 -16.08 1.73 12.17
CA GLU A 152 -14.82 2.41 11.91
C GLU A 152 -14.31 2.18 10.49
N ASP A 153 -14.59 1.01 9.90
CA ASP A 153 -14.26 0.71 8.50
C ASP A 153 -15.16 1.51 7.54
N ARG A 154 -16.46 1.64 7.84
CA ARG A 154 -17.40 2.44 7.03
C ARG A 154 -17.06 3.93 7.04
N LEU A 155 -16.82 4.49 8.23
CA LEU A 155 -16.39 5.88 8.38
C LEU A 155 -15.05 6.15 7.68
N LEU A 156 -14.15 5.17 7.67
CA LEU A 156 -12.90 5.27 6.92
C LEU A 156 -13.15 5.34 5.41
N VAL A 157 -14.07 4.52 4.86
CA VAL A 157 -14.43 4.57 3.43
C VAL A 157 -15.04 5.91 3.07
N GLU A 158 -15.98 6.42 3.86
CA GLU A 158 -16.56 7.76 3.67
C GLU A 158 -15.49 8.84 3.68
N ARG A 159 -14.54 8.75 4.61
CA ARG A 159 -13.38 9.65 4.67
C ARG A 159 -12.55 9.59 3.41
N ILE A 160 -12.19 8.39 2.97
CA ILE A 160 -11.36 8.19 1.78
C ILE A 160 -12.08 8.70 0.53
N LEU A 161 -13.39 8.48 0.42
CA LEU A 161 -14.20 8.95 -0.70
C LEU A 161 -14.04 10.46 -0.89
N HIS A 162 -14.27 11.26 0.15
CA HIS A 162 -14.23 12.72 0.03
C HIS A 162 -12.82 13.33 0.13
N THR A 163 -11.80 12.59 0.60
CA THR A 163 -10.42 13.12 0.71
C THR A 163 -9.49 12.66 -0.42
N CYS A 164 -9.77 11.51 -1.04
CA CYS A 164 -8.91 10.86 -2.03
C CYS A 164 -9.59 10.63 -3.37
N LEU A 165 -10.74 9.94 -3.40
CA LEU A 165 -11.38 9.56 -4.67
C LEU A 165 -12.08 10.75 -5.34
N VAL A 166 -12.83 11.53 -4.57
CA VAL A 166 -13.50 12.77 -4.98
C VAL A 166 -13.14 13.88 -3.98
N PRO A 167 -11.93 14.47 -4.08
CA PRO A 167 -11.43 15.42 -3.08
C PRO A 167 -12.35 16.65 -2.92
N TYR A 168 -12.83 16.88 -1.71
CA TYR A 168 -13.76 17.98 -1.40
C TYR A 168 -13.14 19.38 -1.62
N GLN A 169 -11.82 19.48 -1.61
CA GLN A 169 -11.11 20.74 -1.85
C GLN A 169 -11.09 21.14 -3.34
N SER A 170 -11.43 20.23 -4.26
CA SER A 170 -11.51 20.55 -5.69
C SER A 170 -12.74 21.42 -5.99
N SER A 171 -12.70 22.17 -7.10
CA SER A 171 -13.85 22.98 -7.54
C SER A 171 -15.08 22.10 -7.80
N SER A 172 -16.28 22.68 -7.79
CA SER A 172 -17.53 21.94 -8.03
C SER A 172 -17.52 21.18 -9.37
N GLU A 173 -17.00 21.81 -10.43
CA GLU A 173 -16.88 21.20 -11.75
C GLU A 173 -15.94 19.99 -11.72
N GLU A 174 -14.74 20.14 -11.17
CA GLU A 174 -13.75 19.07 -11.10
C GLU A 174 -14.22 17.92 -10.20
N ARG A 175 -14.88 18.23 -9.07
CA ARG A 175 -15.50 17.23 -8.21
C ARG A 175 -16.55 16.42 -8.95
N MET A 176 -17.42 17.07 -9.70
CA MET A 176 -18.47 16.37 -10.46
C MET A 176 -17.88 15.51 -11.57
N LYS A 177 -16.85 16.00 -12.26
CA LYS A 177 -16.09 15.23 -13.25
C LYS A 177 -15.46 13.98 -12.63
N LYS A 178 -14.77 14.11 -11.49
CA LYS A 178 -14.16 12.97 -10.78
C LYS A 178 -15.21 11.99 -10.27
N LEU A 179 -16.33 12.49 -9.74
CA LEU A 179 -17.43 11.65 -9.29
C LEU A 179 -18.03 10.85 -10.44
N TYR A 180 -18.29 11.50 -11.58
CA TYR A 180 -18.78 10.84 -12.79
C TYR A 180 -17.81 9.76 -13.28
N GLN A 181 -16.52 10.10 -13.40
CA GLN A 181 -15.47 9.16 -13.80
C GLN A 181 -15.35 7.96 -12.84
N LEU A 182 -15.44 8.21 -11.53
CA LEU A 182 -15.46 7.16 -10.52
C LEU A 182 -16.66 6.23 -10.76
N PHE A 183 -17.88 6.78 -10.83
CA PHE A 183 -19.12 6.03 -10.98
C PHE A 183 -19.14 5.18 -12.26
N CYS A 184 -18.64 5.71 -13.37
CA CYS A 184 -18.57 4.99 -14.65
C CYS A 184 -17.49 3.89 -14.71
N SER A 185 -16.59 3.81 -13.73
CA SER A 185 -15.41 2.95 -13.83
C SER A 185 -15.24 1.98 -12.67
N VAL A 186 -16.15 2.01 -11.70
CA VAL A 186 -16.22 1.04 -10.60
C VAL A 186 -17.06 -0.18 -10.98
N ASP A 187 -16.85 -1.31 -10.31
CA ASP A 187 -17.65 -2.52 -10.54
C ASP A 187 -19.04 -2.44 -9.89
N GLU A 188 -19.92 -3.38 -10.24
CA GLU A 188 -21.31 -3.41 -9.76
C GLU A 188 -21.44 -3.47 -8.22
N TYR A 189 -20.51 -4.13 -7.54
CA TYR A 189 -20.52 -4.21 -6.07
C TYR A 189 -20.09 -2.88 -5.46
N ALA A 190 -19.10 -2.23 -6.03
CA ALA A 190 -18.68 -0.90 -5.63
C ALA A 190 -19.79 0.14 -5.86
N ILE A 191 -20.57 0.04 -6.94
CA ILE A 191 -21.77 0.89 -7.15
C ILE A 191 -22.81 0.66 -6.05
N LYS A 192 -23.10 -0.59 -5.68
CA LYS A 192 -24.04 -0.91 -4.60
C LYS A 192 -23.58 -0.32 -3.26
N ALA A 193 -22.31 -0.49 -2.92
CA ALA A 193 -21.72 0.10 -1.71
C ALA A 193 -21.79 1.64 -1.74
N PHE A 194 -21.48 2.25 -2.89
CA PHE A 194 -21.55 3.69 -3.07
C PHE A 194 -22.99 4.23 -2.92
N ASN A 195 -23.99 3.55 -3.49
CA ASN A 195 -25.39 3.94 -3.34
C ASN A 195 -25.87 3.82 -1.90
N GLU A 196 -25.41 2.81 -1.15
CA GLU A 196 -25.73 2.67 0.27
C GLU A 196 -25.07 3.76 1.12
N LEU A 197 -23.87 4.21 0.77
CA LEU A 197 -23.19 5.32 1.42
C LEU A 197 -23.95 6.65 1.26
N LEU A 198 -24.69 6.83 0.16
CA LEU A 198 -25.46 8.05 -0.12
C LEU A 198 -26.83 8.13 0.56
N LYS A 199 -27.31 7.04 1.17
CA LYS A 199 -28.59 7.01 1.89
C LYS A 199 -28.45 7.58 3.29
#